data_AF-A0A7I9VKE2-F1
#
_entry.id   AF-A0A7I9VKE2-F1
#
_cell.length_a   1.000
_cell.length_b   1.000
_cell.length_c   1.000
_cell.angle_alpha   90.00
_cell.angle_beta   90.00
_cell.angle_gamma   90.00
#
_symmetry.space_group_name_H-M   'P 1'
#
loop_
_entity.id
_entity.type
_entity.pdbx_description
1 polymer ?
#
loop_
_entity_poly.entity_id
_entity_poly.type
_entity_poly.pdbx_seq_one_letter_code
_entity_poly.pdbx_strand_id
1 'polypeptide(L)'
;MSLEHSLTAIMQRLADWSGFPKYQLERRIDIFLTPFLEAFVGAQLGGTAKLLAPEFPLLASLRPSKKCQVPVQPALPEEKRRALTVNVDYLLRLDRATGGPAWVFLELKTDARSFDGDQAALYLVARERGMGRLLEDLQYVSSRPSAPKAKYATLKASLPAPDQASPPILVAYLGPSSLAASAMRWKDEAGRALDHFLTLSGFAAMPEARVDPADRELWPLVAKLLRSIDRGEVEAGRT
;
A
#
# COMPACT_ATOMS: atom_id res chain seq x y z
N MET A 1 33.82 10.26 -2.91
CA MET A 1 32.57 10.39 -2.14
C MET A 1 32.14 8.99 -1.73
N SER A 2 31.93 8.71 -0.44
CA SER A 2 31.52 7.37 0.00
C SER A 2 30.06 7.08 -0.37
N LEU A 3 29.70 5.80 -0.47
CA LEU A 3 28.32 5.38 -0.67
C LEU A 3 27.40 5.89 0.45
N GLU A 4 27.86 5.75 1.70
CA GLU A 4 27.15 6.23 2.90
C GLU A 4 26.84 7.74 2.83
N HIS A 5 27.82 8.56 2.42
CA HIS A 5 27.62 9.99 2.26
C HIS A 5 26.56 10.28 1.18
N SER A 6 26.59 9.52 0.08
CA SER A 6 25.64 9.67 -1.02
C SER A 6 24.21 9.31 -0.59
N LEU A 7 24.05 8.20 0.13
CA LEU A 7 22.75 7.77 0.67
C LEU A 7 22.20 8.77 1.69
N THR A 8 23.04 9.25 2.60
CA THR A 8 22.66 10.27 3.58
C THR A 8 22.18 11.54 2.89
N ALA A 9 22.91 12.01 1.86
CA ALA A 9 22.52 13.18 1.10
C ALA A 9 21.21 12.97 0.32
N ILE A 10 20.95 11.77 -0.20
CA ILE A 10 19.68 11.43 -0.85
C ILE A 10 18.53 11.48 0.16
N MET A 11 18.68 10.84 1.31
CA MET A 11 17.63 10.81 2.36
C MET A 11 17.33 12.21 2.88
N GLN A 12 18.36 13.05 3.06
CA GLN A 12 18.16 14.43 3.46
C GLN A 12 17.38 15.21 2.40
N ARG A 13 17.70 15.05 1.11
CA ARG A 13 16.94 15.70 0.03
C ARG A 13 15.49 15.22 -0.04
N LEU A 14 15.23 13.92 0.18
CA LEU A 14 13.87 13.38 0.22
C LEU A 14 13.06 14.03 1.34
N ALA A 15 13.66 14.19 2.52
CA ALA A 15 13.07 14.96 3.60
C ALA A 15 12.87 16.41 3.18
N ASP A 16 13.91 17.16 2.85
CA ASP A 16 13.83 18.59 2.52
C ASP A 16 12.80 18.91 1.42
N TRP A 17 12.61 17.99 0.47
CA TRP A 17 11.73 18.20 -0.67
C TRP A 17 10.28 17.81 -0.42
N SER A 18 9.95 17.14 0.68
CA SER A 18 8.59 16.63 0.86
C SER A 18 7.53 17.72 1.04
N GLY A 19 7.92 18.94 1.42
CA GLY A 19 7.03 20.10 1.48
C GLY A 19 6.80 20.83 0.14
N PHE A 20 7.44 20.41 -0.96
CA PHE A 20 7.22 21.07 -2.25
C PHE A 20 5.86 20.69 -2.86
N PRO A 21 5.15 21.63 -3.50
CA PRO A 21 3.89 21.33 -4.18
C PRO A 21 4.05 20.21 -5.21
N LYS A 22 3.12 19.26 -5.20
CA LYS A 22 3.09 18.10 -6.12
C LYS A 22 4.29 17.16 -6.00
N TYR A 23 5.14 17.33 -4.99
CA TYR A 23 6.23 16.40 -4.75
C TYR A 23 5.69 15.04 -4.31
N GLN A 24 6.05 14.00 -5.05
CA GLN A 24 5.55 12.64 -4.80
C GLN A 24 6.54 11.89 -3.92
N LEU A 25 6.58 12.23 -2.63
CA LEU A 25 7.48 11.59 -1.67
C LEU A 25 7.21 10.07 -1.58
N GLU A 26 5.94 9.67 -1.51
CA GLU A 26 5.47 8.27 -1.45
C GLU A 26 6.20 7.40 -2.51
N ARG A 27 6.17 7.83 -3.78
CA ARG A 27 6.78 7.14 -4.93
C ARG A 27 8.31 7.13 -4.96
N ARG A 28 8.96 7.86 -4.07
CA ARG A 28 10.43 7.96 -4.02
C ARG A 28 10.98 7.21 -2.82
N ILE A 29 10.22 7.15 -1.73
CA ILE A 29 10.60 6.42 -0.53
C ILE A 29 10.24 4.94 -0.63
N ASP A 30 9.28 4.57 -1.48
CA ASP A 30 8.82 3.20 -1.71
C ASP A 30 9.96 2.17 -1.86
N ILE A 31 10.97 2.50 -2.67
CA ILE A 31 12.12 1.65 -2.97
C ILE A 31 13.00 1.44 -1.73
N PHE A 32 13.02 2.41 -0.80
CA PHE A 32 13.76 2.32 0.45
C PHE A 32 12.96 1.61 1.55
N LEU A 33 11.63 1.56 1.46
CA LEU A 33 10.80 0.86 2.44
C LEU A 33 10.67 -0.63 2.14
N THR A 34 10.66 -0.98 0.85
CA THR A 34 10.40 -2.34 0.35
C THR A 34 11.25 -3.42 1.03
N PRO A 35 12.58 -3.25 1.24
CA PRO A 35 13.40 -4.28 1.89
C PRO A 35 12.97 -4.62 3.33
N PHE A 36 12.32 -3.68 4.02
CA PHE A 36 11.92 -3.82 5.42
C PHE A 36 10.44 -4.16 5.60
N LEU A 37 9.65 -4.08 4.52
CA LEU A 37 8.20 -4.09 4.57
C LEU A 37 7.64 -5.44 5.03
N GLU A 38 8.19 -6.55 4.55
CA GLU A 38 7.77 -7.90 4.91
C GLU A 38 7.95 -8.17 6.41
N ALA A 39 9.14 -7.87 6.93
CA ALA A 39 9.45 -8.04 8.35
C ALA A 39 8.54 -7.19 9.24
N PHE A 40 8.31 -5.93 8.84
CA PHE A 40 7.44 -5.03 9.59
C PHE A 40 5.97 -5.46 9.56
N VAL A 41 5.41 -5.75 8.38
CA VAL A 41 4.00 -6.16 8.25
C VAL A 41 3.75 -7.49 8.96
N GLY A 42 4.65 -8.47 8.82
CA GLY A 42 4.54 -9.75 9.51
C GLY A 42 4.55 -9.59 11.04
N ALA A 43 5.42 -8.69 11.54
CA ALA A 43 5.49 -8.34 12.96
C ALA A 43 4.19 -7.74 13.49
N GLN A 44 3.60 -6.80 12.75
CA GLN A 44 2.43 -6.05 13.19
C GLN A 44 1.13 -6.84 13.04
N LEU A 45 1.02 -7.69 12.01
CA LEU A 45 -0.21 -8.40 11.68
C LEU A 45 -0.20 -9.88 12.10
N GLY A 46 0.88 -10.36 12.71
CA GLY A 46 0.94 -11.68 13.32
C GLY A 46 1.11 -12.83 12.33
N GLY A 47 2.24 -12.86 11.61
CA GLY A 47 2.58 -13.94 10.70
C GLY A 47 3.85 -13.67 9.89
N THR A 48 4.05 -14.46 8.83
CA THR A 48 5.10 -14.19 7.84
C THR A 48 4.46 -13.47 6.66
N ALA A 49 4.91 -12.25 6.38
CA ALA A 49 4.46 -11.50 5.21
C ALA A 49 5.44 -11.72 4.05
N LYS A 50 4.91 -11.76 2.82
CA LYS A 50 5.67 -11.78 1.58
C LYS A 50 5.10 -10.76 0.63
N LEU A 51 5.93 -9.83 0.16
CA LEU A 51 5.58 -8.85 -0.86
C LEU A 51 5.48 -9.57 -2.20
N LEU A 52 4.32 -9.41 -2.86
CA LEU A 52 4.06 -10.02 -4.15
C LEU A 52 4.14 -9.01 -5.29
N ALA A 53 3.74 -7.77 -5.05
CA ALA A 53 3.82 -6.72 -6.05
C ALA A 53 3.95 -5.32 -5.41
N PRO A 54 4.92 -4.50 -5.85
CA PRO A 54 4.81 -3.06 -5.77
C PRO A 54 3.86 -2.58 -6.88
N GLU A 55 2.76 -1.95 -6.49
CA GLU A 55 1.60 -1.57 -7.31
C GLU A 55 0.72 -2.73 -7.81
N PHE A 56 -0.40 -2.96 -7.13
CA PHE A 56 -1.42 -3.91 -7.56
C PHE A 56 -2.62 -3.21 -8.24
N PRO A 57 -2.93 -3.49 -9.52
CA PRO A 57 -3.99 -2.81 -10.23
C PRO A 57 -5.38 -3.32 -9.82
N LEU A 58 -6.27 -2.40 -9.53
CA LEU A 58 -7.71 -2.61 -9.37
C LEU A 58 -8.45 -1.88 -10.48
N LEU A 59 -9.57 -2.43 -10.96
CA LEU A 59 -10.43 -1.72 -11.90
C LEU A 59 -11.00 -0.46 -11.26
N ALA A 60 -10.79 0.70 -11.89
CA ALA A 60 -11.33 1.97 -11.43
C ALA A 60 -12.87 1.98 -11.40
N SER A 61 -13.51 1.13 -12.22
CA SER A 61 -14.95 0.96 -12.25
C SER A 61 -15.55 0.27 -11.02
N LEU A 62 -14.71 -0.24 -10.10
CA LEU A 62 -15.15 -0.73 -8.80
C LEU A 62 -15.47 0.40 -7.82
N ARG A 63 -15.05 1.65 -8.10
CA ARG A 63 -15.43 2.81 -7.28
C ARG A 63 -16.96 2.94 -7.25
N PRO A 64 -17.57 3.08 -6.07
CA PRO A 64 -19.01 3.34 -6.00
C PRO A 64 -19.33 4.65 -6.72
N SER A 65 -20.37 4.62 -7.57
CA SER A 65 -20.82 5.81 -8.27
C SER A 65 -21.54 6.73 -7.29
N LYS A 66 -21.19 8.03 -7.25
CA LYS A 66 -21.89 9.05 -6.45
C LYS A 66 -23.40 9.14 -6.74
N LYS A 67 -23.86 8.57 -7.87
CA LYS A 67 -25.29 8.51 -8.26
C LYS A 67 -26.02 7.24 -7.81
N CYS A 68 -25.35 6.25 -7.25
CA CYS A 68 -25.97 5.01 -6.75
C CYS A 68 -25.56 4.76 -5.30
N GLN A 69 -26.41 5.18 -4.37
CA GLN A 69 -26.26 4.95 -2.92
C GLN A 69 -26.81 3.57 -2.50
N VAL A 70 -26.60 2.52 -3.31
CA VAL A 70 -27.10 1.16 -3.07
C VAL A 70 -25.95 0.16 -3.29
N PRO A 71 -25.82 -0.91 -2.46
CA PRO A 71 -24.59 -1.67 -2.30
C PRO A 71 -24.20 -2.37 -3.59
N VAL A 72 -22.90 -2.28 -3.91
CA VAL A 72 -22.16 -3.13 -4.87
C VAL A 72 -23.03 -3.63 -6.01
N GLN A 73 -23.21 -2.80 -7.05
CA GLN A 73 -23.79 -3.29 -8.28
C GLN A 73 -23.03 -4.54 -8.72
N PRO A 74 -23.73 -5.62 -9.15
CA PRO A 74 -23.06 -6.73 -9.82
C PRO A 74 -22.22 -6.13 -10.94
N ALA A 75 -20.95 -6.53 -10.97
CA ALA A 75 -19.92 -5.94 -11.81
C ALA A 75 -20.49 -5.49 -13.16
N LEU A 76 -20.29 -4.22 -13.51
CA LEU A 76 -20.80 -3.62 -14.76
C LEU A 76 -20.71 -4.64 -15.91
N PRO A 77 -21.74 -4.72 -16.78
CA PRO A 77 -21.69 -5.57 -17.98
C PRO A 77 -20.34 -5.39 -18.66
N GLU A 78 -19.72 -6.49 -19.10
CA GLU A 78 -18.32 -6.52 -19.58
C GLU A 78 -18.04 -5.43 -20.65
N GLU A 79 -19.05 -5.15 -21.46
CA GLU A 79 -19.08 -4.12 -22.51
C GLU A 79 -18.94 -2.68 -21.98
N LYS A 80 -19.38 -2.42 -20.75
CA LYS A 80 -19.33 -1.11 -20.08
C LYS A 80 -18.14 -0.97 -19.13
N ARG A 81 -17.33 -2.03 -18.95
CA ARG A 81 -16.12 -1.96 -18.11
C ARG A 81 -15.05 -1.13 -18.82
N ARG A 82 -14.73 0.01 -18.23
CA ARG A 82 -13.52 0.75 -18.61
C ARG A 82 -12.32 -0.01 -18.06
N ALA A 83 -11.35 -0.34 -18.91
CA ALA A 83 -10.10 -0.99 -18.51
C ALA A 83 -9.11 -0.02 -17.83
N LEU A 84 -9.63 1.05 -17.20
CA LEU A 84 -8.84 1.97 -16.41
C LEU A 84 -8.58 1.33 -15.05
N THR A 85 -7.33 1.35 -14.62
CA THR A 85 -6.93 0.82 -13.32
C THR A 85 -6.47 1.93 -12.39
N VAL A 86 -6.63 1.68 -11.10
CA VAL A 86 -5.99 2.42 -10.01
C VAL A 86 -5.21 1.41 -9.18
N ASN A 87 -4.10 1.83 -8.57
CA ASN A 87 -3.19 0.89 -7.92
C ASN A 87 -3.31 0.98 -6.40
N VAL A 88 -3.20 -0.17 -5.75
CA VAL A 88 -2.81 -0.30 -4.34
C VAL A 88 -1.28 -0.28 -4.31
N ASP A 89 -0.66 0.46 -3.39
CA ASP A 89 0.81 0.60 -3.38
C ASP A 89 1.54 -0.73 -3.19
N TYR A 90 1.05 -1.60 -2.30
CA TYR A 90 1.64 -2.93 -2.11
C TYR A 90 0.58 -4.01 -1.96
N LEU A 91 0.82 -5.14 -2.62
CA LEU A 91 0.14 -6.40 -2.35
C LEU A 91 1.07 -7.36 -1.64
N LEU A 92 0.69 -7.80 -0.44
CA LEU A 92 1.38 -8.83 0.31
C LEU A 92 0.49 -10.06 0.50
N ARG A 93 1.13 -11.20 0.70
CA ARG A 93 0.54 -12.40 1.29
C ARG A 93 1.00 -12.49 2.74
N LEU A 94 0.07 -12.69 3.66
CA LEU A 94 0.33 -12.90 5.07
C LEU A 94 -0.06 -14.33 5.44
N ASP A 95 0.93 -15.16 5.72
CA ASP A 95 0.72 -16.51 6.22
C ASP A 95 0.69 -16.46 7.76
N ARG A 96 -0.52 -16.55 8.34
CA ARG A 96 -0.74 -16.49 9.79
C ARG A 96 -0.73 -17.87 10.41
N ALA A 97 -0.18 -17.96 11.62
CA ALA A 97 -0.22 -19.20 12.41
C ALA A 97 -1.66 -19.62 12.78
N THR A 98 -2.58 -18.67 12.88
CA THR A 98 -4.00 -18.89 13.17
C THR A 98 -4.87 -18.12 12.16
N GLY A 99 -6.01 -18.68 11.76
CA GLY A 99 -6.94 -18.01 10.85
C GLY A 99 -6.55 -18.04 9.36
N GLY A 100 -5.60 -18.89 8.97
CA GLY A 100 -5.21 -19.10 7.57
C GLY A 100 -4.50 -17.90 6.93
N PRO A 101 -4.08 -18.05 5.66
CA PRO A 101 -3.45 -16.97 4.91
C PRO A 101 -4.43 -15.81 4.72
N ALA A 102 -3.88 -14.62 4.47
CA ALA A 102 -4.63 -13.45 4.05
C ALA A 102 -3.86 -12.69 2.97
N TRP A 103 -4.59 -11.97 2.13
CA TRP A 103 -4.01 -10.94 1.28
C TRP A 103 -3.98 -9.64 2.07
N VAL A 104 -2.96 -8.82 1.85
CA VAL A 104 -2.86 -7.49 2.46
C VAL A 104 -2.72 -6.46 1.35
N PHE A 105 -3.70 -5.58 1.24
CA PHE A 105 -3.58 -4.32 0.53
C PHE A 105 -2.98 -3.31 1.49
N LEU A 106 -1.75 -2.87 1.21
CA LEU A 106 -1.09 -1.86 2.01
C LEU A 106 -0.93 -0.58 1.19
N GLU A 107 -1.53 0.49 1.69
CA GLU A 107 -1.44 1.84 1.12
C GLU A 107 -0.44 2.69 1.92
N LEU A 108 0.47 3.36 1.24
CA LEU A 108 1.45 4.26 1.85
C LEU A 108 0.96 5.70 1.76
N LYS A 109 0.87 6.37 2.91
CA LYS A 109 0.58 7.80 2.99
C LYS A 109 1.73 8.53 3.68
N THR A 110 2.20 9.62 3.10
CA THR A 110 3.24 10.48 3.72
C THR A 110 2.71 11.81 4.23
N ASP A 111 1.48 12.17 3.87
CA ASP A 111 0.81 13.40 4.28
C ASP A 111 -0.59 13.07 4.81
N ALA A 112 -1.02 13.77 5.86
CA ALA A 112 -2.38 13.67 6.38
C ALA A 112 -3.47 14.04 5.36
N ARG A 113 -3.13 14.85 4.36
CA ARG A 113 -4.04 15.29 3.31
C ARG A 113 -4.10 14.33 2.13
N SER A 114 -3.21 13.33 2.02
CA SER A 114 -3.18 12.39 0.88
C SER A 114 -4.21 11.25 0.99
N PHE A 115 -5.09 11.31 1.99
CA PHE A 115 -6.19 10.37 2.14
C PHE A 115 -7.37 10.70 1.21
N ASP A 116 -7.85 9.69 0.48
CA ASP A 116 -8.99 9.79 -0.44
C ASP A 116 -10.11 8.82 -0.03
N GLY A 117 -11.27 9.34 0.36
CA GLY A 117 -12.44 8.54 0.73
C GLY A 117 -12.95 7.66 -0.42
N ASP A 118 -12.82 8.13 -1.67
CA ASP A 118 -13.21 7.33 -2.85
C ASP A 118 -12.28 6.13 -3.05
N GLN A 119 -11.00 6.24 -2.65
CA GLN A 119 -10.03 5.14 -2.66
C GLN A 119 -10.34 4.12 -1.55
N ALA A 120 -10.69 4.58 -0.35
CA ALA A 120 -11.06 3.66 0.72
C ALA A 120 -12.36 2.91 0.42
N ALA A 121 -13.36 3.59 -0.16
CA ALA A 121 -14.59 2.96 -0.64
C ALA A 121 -14.31 1.90 -1.72
N LEU A 122 -13.37 2.17 -2.65
CA LEU A 122 -12.90 1.19 -3.60
C LEU A 122 -12.29 -0.05 -2.92
N TYR A 123 -11.47 0.14 -1.90
CA TYR A 123 -10.83 -0.98 -1.18
C TYR A 123 -11.86 -1.85 -0.44
N LEU A 124 -12.91 -1.24 0.10
CA LEU A 124 -14.04 -1.97 0.66
C LEU A 124 -14.70 -2.88 -0.39
N VAL A 125 -15.02 -2.33 -1.57
CA VAL A 125 -15.62 -3.11 -2.68
C VAL A 125 -14.68 -4.21 -3.17
N ALA A 126 -13.38 -3.90 -3.31
CA ALA A 126 -12.38 -4.87 -3.75
C ALA A 126 -12.22 -6.02 -2.74
N ARG A 127 -12.26 -5.71 -1.43
CA ARG A 127 -12.24 -6.69 -0.35
C ARG A 127 -13.45 -7.63 -0.42
N GLU A 128 -14.65 -7.08 -0.52
CA GLU A 128 -15.91 -7.85 -0.60
C GLU A 128 -15.99 -8.71 -1.88
N ARG A 129 -15.40 -8.20 -2.97
CA ARG A 129 -15.29 -8.92 -4.25
C ARG A 129 -14.35 -10.14 -4.17
N GLY A 130 -13.36 -10.09 -3.29
CA GLY A 130 -12.41 -11.17 -3.05
C GLY A 130 -11.34 -11.32 -4.14
N MET A 131 -10.20 -11.90 -3.77
CA MET A 131 -9.01 -11.93 -4.64
C MET A 131 -9.26 -12.70 -5.95
N GLY A 132 -9.98 -13.82 -5.93
CA GLY A 132 -10.25 -14.61 -7.15
C GLY A 132 -10.89 -13.78 -8.27
N ARG A 133 -11.91 -12.97 -7.95
CA ARG A 133 -12.56 -12.08 -8.92
C ARG A 133 -11.68 -10.90 -9.33
N LEU A 134 -10.80 -10.41 -8.45
CA LEU A 134 -9.82 -9.39 -8.82
C LEU A 134 -8.77 -9.93 -9.81
N LEU A 135 -8.37 -11.20 -9.68
CA LEU A 135 -7.49 -11.86 -10.65
C LEU A 135 -8.16 -12.04 -12.03
N GLU A 136 -9.46 -12.37 -12.04
CA GLU A 136 -10.27 -12.36 -13.29
C GLU A 136 -10.29 -10.97 -13.93
N ASP A 137 -10.44 -9.91 -13.12
CA ASP A 137 -10.41 -8.53 -13.62
C ASP A 137 -9.03 -8.17 -14.21
N LEU A 138 -7.94 -8.62 -13.58
CA LEU A 138 -6.59 -8.47 -14.15
C LEU A 138 -6.42 -9.24 -15.47
N GLN A 139 -6.99 -10.45 -15.56
CA GLN A 139 -7.00 -11.21 -16.80
C GLN A 139 -7.74 -10.45 -17.89
N TYR A 140 -8.92 -9.89 -17.60
CA TYR A 140 -9.68 -9.04 -18.50
C TYR A 140 -8.88 -7.81 -18.97
N VAL A 141 -8.23 -7.09 -18.05
CA VAL A 141 -7.40 -5.93 -18.45
C VAL A 141 -6.24 -6.37 -19.33
N SER A 142 -5.55 -7.44 -18.96
CA SER A 142 -4.37 -7.93 -19.70
C SER A 142 -4.69 -8.52 -21.07
N SER A 143 -5.93 -8.97 -21.31
CA SER A 143 -6.36 -9.53 -22.60
C SER A 143 -6.70 -8.45 -23.63
N ARG A 144 -6.86 -7.18 -23.21
CA ARG A 144 -7.13 -6.07 -24.12
C ARG A 144 -5.97 -5.88 -25.10
N PRO A 145 -6.24 -5.58 -26.39
CA PRO A 145 -5.19 -5.37 -27.39
C PRO A 145 -4.17 -4.29 -27.02
N SER A 146 -4.61 -3.24 -26.31
CA SER A 146 -3.79 -2.10 -25.89
C SER A 146 -3.05 -2.31 -24.56
N ALA A 147 -3.21 -3.46 -23.90
CA ALA A 147 -2.62 -3.68 -22.58
C ALA A 147 -1.11 -3.96 -22.68
N PRO A 148 -0.30 -3.47 -21.74
CA PRO A 148 1.13 -3.77 -21.66
C PRO A 148 1.35 -5.22 -21.17
N LYS A 149 1.21 -6.19 -22.09
CA LYS A 149 1.23 -7.64 -21.79
C LYS A 149 2.40 -8.07 -20.92
N ALA A 150 3.60 -7.54 -21.16
CA ALA A 150 4.80 -7.87 -20.40
C ALA A 150 4.67 -7.51 -18.90
N LYS A 151 4.14 -6.32 -18.58
CA LYS A 151 3.96 -5.89 -17.17
C LYS A 151 2.99 -6.79 -16.43
N TYR A 152 1.87 -7.14 -17.06
CA TYR A 152 0.89 -8.05 -16.47
C TYR A 152 1.41 -9.49 -16.37
N ALA A 153 2.29 -9.92 -17.28
CA ALA A 153 2.93 -11.22 -17.18
C ALA A 153 3.86 -11.30 -15.96
N THR A 154 4.67 -10.25 -15.72
CA THR A 154 5.50 -10.16 -14.51
C THR A 154 4.66 -10.19 -13.24
N LEU A 155 3.58 -9.41 -13.17
CA LEU A 155 2.66 -9.42 -12.02
C LEU A 155 2.05 -10.81 -11.82
N LYS A 156 1.55 -11.47 -12.87
CA LYS A 156 0.97 -12.82 -12.74
C LYS A 156 1.98 -13.86 -12.27
N ALA A 157 3.23 -13.73 -12.68
CA ALA A 157 4.30 -14.64 -12.26
C ALA A 157 4.68 -14.49 -10.78
N SER A 158 4.44 -13.32 -10.16
CA SER A 158 4.72 -13.11 -8.73
C SER A 158 3.57 -13.56 -7.82
N LEU A 159 2.36 -13.71 -8.36
CA LEU A 159 1.19 -14.14 -7.60
C LEU A 159 1.19 -15.67 -7.41
N PRO A 160 0.84 -16.17 -6.22
CA PRO A 160 0.63 -17.60 -6.02
C PRO A 160 -0.56 -18.09 -6.86
N ALA A 161 -0.60 -19.40 -7.12
CA ALA A 161 -1.77 -20.02 -7.73
C ALA A 161 -3.03 -19.70 -6.88
N PRO A 162 -4.20 -19.53 -7.52
CA PRO A 162 -5.45 -19.29 -6.81
C PRO A 162 -5.69 -20.40 -5.78
N ASP A 163 -5.84 -20.01 -4.52
CA ASP A 163 -6.23 -20.92 -3.46
C ASP A 163 -7.73 -21.17 -3.51
N GLN A 164 -8.15 -22.43 -3.30
CA GLN A 164 -9.58 -22.78 -3.23
C GLN A 164 -10.26 -22.09 -2.03
N ALA A 165 -9.51 -21.83 -0.96
CA ALA A 165 -10.06 -21.28 0.28
C ALA A 165 -10.45 -19.78 0.21
N SER A 166 -10.19 -19.09 -0.90
CA SER A 166 -10.46 -17.65 -1.08
C SER A 166 -10.09 -16.80 0.15
N PRO A 167 -8.79 -16.68 0.48
CA PRO A 167 -8.32 -15.97 1.67
C PRO A 167 -8.89 -14.55 1.75
N PRO A 168 -9.17 -14.03 2.95
CA PRO A 168 -9.66 -12.67 3.11
C PRO A 168 -8.63 -11.66 2.61
N ILE A 169 -9.10 -10.48 2.20
CA ILE A 169 -8.26 -9.31 1.93
C ILE A 169 -8.34 -8.40 3.15
N LEU A 170 -7.18 -8.13 3.76
CA LEU A 170 -7.00 -7.11 4.79
C LEU A 170 -6.57 -5.80 4.12
N VAL A 171 -7.15 -4.69 4.53
CA VAL A 171 -6.77 -3.36 4.07
C VAL A 171 -6.03 -2.65 5.20
N ALA A 172 -4.76 -2.34 4.95
CA ALA A 172 -3.88 -1.66 5.86
C ALA A 172 -3.41 -0.33 5.26
N TYR A 173 -3.22 0.67 6.13
CA TYR A 173 -2.55 1.91 5.78
C TYR A 173 -1.24 1.99 6.56
N LEU A 174 -0.20 2.49 5.92
CA LEU A 174 1.06 2.88 6.54
C LEU A 174 1.21 4.40 6.39
N GLY A 175 1.17 5.15 7.49
CA GLY A 175 1.31 6.60 7.41
C GLY A 175 1.61 7.30 8.73
N PRO A 176 1.72 8.64 8.73
CA PRO A 176 2.01 9.42 9.93
C PRO A 176 1.09 9.07 11.12
N SER A 177 1.64 9.09 12.33
CA SER A 177 0.87 8.86 13.58
C SER A 177 -0.28 9.86 13.74
N SER A 178 -0.12 11.09 13.24
CA SER A 178 -1.15 12.12 13.21
C SER A 178 -2.38 11.72 12.36
N LEU A 179 -2.19 10.87 11.36
CA LEU A 179 -3.29 10.31 10.57
C LEU A 179 -4.04 9.22 11.32
N ALA A 180 -3.38 8.42 12.17
CA ALA A 180 -4.02 7.30 12.86
C ALA A 180 -5.24 7.76 13.69
N ALA A 181 -5.11 8.89 14.40
CA ALA A 181 -6.20 9.45 15.19
C ALA A 181 -7.37 9.96 14.32
N SER A 182 -7.05 10.48 13.13
CA SER A 182 -8.06 10.89 12.15
C SER A 182 -8.73 9.67 11.52
N ALA A 183 -7.96 8.63 11.23
CA ALA A 183 -8.40 7.36 10.67
C ALA A 183 -9.42 6.66 11.55
N MET A 184 -9.17 6.61 12.86
CA MET A 184 -10.10 6.04 13.83
C MET A 184 -11.41 6.84 13.99
N ARG A 185 -11.42 8.11 13.59
CA ARG A 185 -12.62 8.98 13.66
C ARG A 185 -13.47 8.90 12.39
N TRP A 186 -13.05 8.15 11.37
CA TRP A 186 -13.82 7.96 10.15
C TRP A 186 -15.09 7.14 10.45
N LYS A 187 -16.23 7.82 10.42
CA LYS A 187 -17.56 7.21 10.60
C LYS A 187 -18.17 6.71 9.28
N ASP A 188 -17.45 6.82 8.17
CA ASP A 188 -17.93 6.58 6.82
C ASP A 188 -17.39 5.25 6.23
N GLU A 189 -17.39 5.14 4.90
CA GLU A 189 -16.88 3.97 4.17
C GLU A 189 -15.38 3.74 4.39
N ALA A 190 -14.61 4.80 4.67
CA ALA A 190 -13.18 4.68 4.93
C ALA A 190 -12.87 3.93 6.22
N GLY A 191 -13.59 4.23 7.30
CA GLY A 191 -13.45 3.50 8.56
C GLY A 191 -13.88 2.03 8.44
N ARG A 192 -14.83 1.73 7.55
CA ARG A 192 -15.28 0.34 7.30
C ARG A 192 -14.32 -0.47 6.44
N ALA A 193 -13.59 0.19 5.54
CA ALA A 193 -12.59 -0.46 4.70
C ALA A 193 -11.33 -0.83 5.51
N LEU A 194 -10.94 0.02 6.45
CA LEU A 194 -9.69 -0.08 7.19
C LEU A 194 -9.71 -1.22 8.22
N ASP A 195 -8.85 -2.22 8.04
CA ASP A 195 -8.62 -3.28 9.04
C ASP A 195 -7.48 -2.88 9.99
N HIS A 196 -6.43 -2.24 9.48
CA HIS A 196 -5.24 -1.89 10.25
C HIS A 196 -4.66 -0.53 9.87
N PHE A 197 -4.25 0.26 10.87
CA PHE A 197 -3.45 1.46 10.67
C PHE A 197 -2.07 1.27 11.29
N LEU A 198 -1.05 1.17 10.44
CA LEU A 198 0.36 1.08 10.80
C LEU A 198 0.98 2.48 10.74
N THR A 199 1.82 2.84 11.71
CA THR A 199 2.42 4.18 11.74
C THR A 199 3.85 4.17 11.20
N LEU A 200 4.27 5.28 10.58
CA LEU A 200 5.67 5.47 10.17
C LEU A 200 6.60 5.47 11.38
N SER A 201 6.16 6.03 12.51
CA SER A 201 6.89 5.95 13.78
C SER A 201 7.07 4.51 14.27
N GLY A 202 6.02 3.69 14.19
CA GLY A 202 6.05 2.27 14.55
C GLY A 202 6.97 1.48 13.63
N PHE A 203 6.97 1.80 12.33
CA PHE A 203 7.91 1.23 11.38
C PHE A 203 9.34 1.60 11.72
N ALA A 204 9.62 2.89 11.94
CA ALA A 204 10.94 3.36 12.32
C ALA A 204 11.47 2.83 13.67
N ALA A 205 10.57 2.33 14.52
CA ALA A 205 10.88 1.70 15.81
C ALA A 205 11.10 0.17 15.70
N MET A 206 11.02 -0.41 14.51
CA MET A 206 11.28 -1.83 14.30
C MET A 206 12.69 -2.19 14.82
N PRO A 207 12.82 -3.22 15.69
CA PRO A 207 14.12 -3.64 16.19
C PRO A 207 15.06 -4.06 15.06
N GLU A 208 16.32 -3.64 15.12
CA GLU A 208 17.34 -3.99 14.12
C GLU A 208 17.52 -5.52 13.96
N ALA A 209 17.26 -6.29 15.02
CA ALA A 209 17.28 -7.75 14.97
C ALA A 209 16.26 -8.35 13.99
N ARG A 210 15.25 -7.58 13.55
CA ARG A 210 14.26 -7.99 12.54
C ARG A 210 14.61 -7.53 11.12
N VAL A 211 15.66 -6.74 10.97
CA VAL A 211 16.18 -6.29 9.67
C VAL A 211 17.10 -7.36 9.10
N ASP A 212 16.93 -7.67 7.82
CA ASP A 212 17.83 -8.56 7.09
C ASP A 212 19.29 -8.05 7.26
N PRO A 213 20.25 -8.92 7.64
CA PRO A 213 21.64 -8.52 7.77
C PRO A 213 22.20 -7.71 6.59
N ALA A 214 21.75 -7.99 5.36
CA ALA A 214 22.18 -7.28 4.16
C ALA A 214 21.72 -5.80 4.12
N ASP A 215 20.63 -5.46 4.81
CA ASP A 215 20.01 -4.14 4.78
C ASP A 215 20.24 -3.33 6.07
N ARG A 216 20.96 -3.87 7.05
CA ARG A 216 21.17 -3.22 8.37
C ARG A 216 21.87 -1.88 8.28
N GLU A 217 22.80 -1.71 7.34
CA GLU A 217 23.50 -0.43 7.14
C GLU A 217 22.54 0.67 6.62
N LEU A 218 21.52 0.29 5.86
CA LEU A 218 20.53 1.22 5.31
C LEU A 218 19.47 1.61 6.35
N TRP A 219 19.16 0.71 7.29
CA TRP A 219 18.05 0.88 8.23
C TRP A 219 18.10 2.17 9.06
N PRO A 220 19.23 2.60 9.66
CA PRO A 220 19.28 3.84 10.43
C PRO A 220 18.87 5.07 9.62
N LEU A 221 19.22 5.11 8.33
CA LEU A 221 18.88 6.20 7.42
C LEU A 221 17.38 6.21 7.11
N VAL A 222 16.80 5.04 6.82
CA VAL A 222 15.37 4.88 6.56
C VAL A 222 14.54 5.20 7.79
N ALA A 223 14.92 4.67 8.96
CA ALA A 223 14.24 4.94 10.22
C ALA A 223 14.29 6.44 10.59
N LYS A 224 15.41 7.12 10.31
CA LYS A 224 15.52 8.58 10.49
C LYS A 224 14.57 9.33 9.55
N LEU A 225 14.53 8.97 8.26
CA LEU A 225 13.62 9.58 7.29
C LEU A 225 12.15 9.39 7.70
N LEU A 226 11.76 8.17 8.06
CA LEU A 226 10.41 7.84 8.52
C LEU A 226 9.98 8.68 9.74
N ARG A 227 10.86 8.84 10.74
CA ARG A 227 10.60 9.71 11.90
C ARG A 227 10.45 11.19 11.51
N SER A 228 11.23 11.66 10.54
CA SER A 228 11.12 13.05 10.04
C SER A 228 9.76 13.29 9.39
N ILE A 229 9.30 12.35 8.57
CA ILE A 229 7.98 12.41 7.91
C ILE A 229 6.86 12.35 8.96
N ASP A 230 6.94 11.40 9.89
CA ASP A 230 5.90 11.18 10.92
C ASP A 230 5.66 12.42 11.80
N ARG A 231 6.73 13.13 12.15
CA ARG A 231 6.66 14.34 13.00
C ARG A 231 6.19 15.59 12.25
N GLY A 232 6.07 15.53 10.92
CA GLY A 232 5.83 16.74 10.12
C GLY A 232 6.96 17.76 10.22
N GLU A 233 8.14 17.37 10.70
CA GLU A 233 9.33 18.24 10.79
C GLU A 233 9.80 18.71 9.40
N VAL A 234 9.34 18.01 8.36
CA VAL A 234 9.53 18.43 6.97
C VAL A 234 8.69 19.66 6.61
N GLU A 235 7.55 19.89 7.26
CA GLU A 235 6.72 21.08 7.02
C GLU A 235 7.19 22.30 7.84
N ALA A 236 7.91 22.08 8.94
CA ALA A 236 8.21 23.08 9.96
C ALA A 236 9.46 23.94 9.71
N GLY A 237 10.21 23.72 8.61
CA GLY A 237 11.32 24.59 8.19
C GLY A 237 10.92 25.99 7.70
N ARG A 238 9.69 26.43 7.99
CA ARG A 238 9.14 27.75 7.69
C ARG A 238 8.69 28.44 8.97
N THR A 239 9.65 28.94 9.74
CA THR A 239 9.46 30.08 10.64
C THR A 239 10.71 30.93 10.60
#